data_AF-A0A821IVR5-F1
#
_entry.id   AF-A0A821IVR5-F1
#
_cell.length_a   1.000
_cell.length_b   1.000
_cell.length_c   1.000
_cell.angle_alpha   90.00
_cell.angle_beta   90.00
_cell.angle_gamma   90.00
#
_symmetry.space_group_name_H-M   'P 1'
#
loop_
_entity.id
_entity.type
_entity.pdbx_description
1 polymer ?
#
loop_
_entity_poly.entity_id
_entity_poly.type
_entity_poly.pdbx_seq_one_letter_code
_entity_poly.pdbx_strand_id
1 'polypeptide(L)'
;MTTENFRFYIKVHTSFNIPARVIHDELNYVYGDEAPGLSTIERWSKLFREGREEIEDKEQPGRPITETTTGNIEQIRLLIDDDPYITIEGIQERTNLSYGTVQRIIGDHLNLRKITARYIPTDLTDLQ
;
A
#
# COMPACT_ATOMS: atom_id res chain seq x y z
N MET A 1 -11.92 -14.89 -15.30
CA MET A 1 -11.21 -15.81 -14.37
C MET A 1 -10.19 -15.00 -13.55
N THR A 2 -9.88 -15.32 -12.28
CA THR A 2 -8.86 -14.54 -11.51
C THR A 2 -7.43 -14.94 -11.92
N THR A 3 -6.45 -14.05 -11.72
CA THR A 3 -5.04 -14.31 -12.03
C THR A 3 -4.47 -15.50 -11.27
N GLU A 4 -4.95 -15.75 -10.05
CA GLU A 4 -4.60 -16.91 -9.23
C GLU A 4 -5.01 -18.23 -9.88
N ASN A 5 -6.19 -18.29 -10.51
CA ASN A 5 -6.67 -19.50 -11.17
C ASN A 5 -5.76 -19.87 -12.35
N PHE A 6 -5.29 -18.88 -13.12
CA PHE A 6 -4.33 -19.14 -14.20
C PHE A 6 -3.00 -19.67 -13.66
N ARG A 7 -2.49 -19.11 -12.56
CA ARG A 7 -1.24 -19.58 -11.94
C ARG A 7 -1.37 -20.99 -11.37
N PHE A 8 -2.51 -21.32 -10.76
CA PHE A 8 -2.83 -22.68 -10.34
C PHE A 8 -2.81 -23.65 -11.53
N TYR A 9 -3.47 -23.30 -12.63
CA TYR A 9 -3.47 -24.09 -13.86
C TYR A 9 -2.05 -24.34 -14.38
N ILE A 10 -1.24 -23.28 -14.48
CA ILE A 10 0.16 -23.35 -14.92
C ILE A 10 0.98 -24.24 -13.99
N LYS A 11 0.78 -24.14 -12.66
CA LYS A 11 1.49 -24.97 -11.66
C LYS A 11 1.21 -26.46 -11.90
N VAL A 12 -0.06 -26.83 -12.02
CA VAL A 12 -0.49 -28.22 -12.25
C VAL A 12 0.11 -28.75 -13.55
N HIS A 13 -0.01 -28.01 -14.66
CA HIS A 13 0.51 -28.46 -15.96
C HIS A 13 2.04 -28.52 -16.00
N THR A 14 2.71 -27.61 -15.29
CA THR A 14 4.17 -27.65 -15.13
C THR A 14 4.61 -28.89 -14.36
N SER A 15 3.87 -29.32 -13.32
CA SER A 15 4.19 -30.56 -12.58
C SER A 15 4.04 -31.82 -13.44
N PHE A 16 3.20 -31.78 -14.48
CA PHE A 16 3.07 -32.83 -15.49
C PHE A 16 4.11 -32.74 -16.62
N ASN A 17 5.11 -31.85 -16.51
CA ASN A 17 6.13 -31.58 -17.53
C ASN A 17 5.55 -31.14 -18.89
N ILE A 18 4.38 -30.50 -18.88
CA ILE A 18 3.79 -29.94 -20.09
C ILE A 18 4.55 -28.65 -20.46
N PRO A 19 4.94 -28.48 -21.75
CA PRO A 19 5.67 -27.29 -22.18
C PRO A 19 4.77 -26.04 -22.13
N ALA A 20 5.35 -24.90 -21.75
CA ALA A 20 4.64 -23.63 -21.58
C ALA A 20 3.83 -23.18 -22.81
N ARG A 21 4.31 -23.52 -24.01
CA ARG A 21 3.60 -23.24 -25.28
C ARG A 21 2.26 -23.97 -25.37
N VAL A 22 2.19 -25.23 -24.95
CA VAL A 22 0.94 -26.01 -24.97
C VAL A 22 -0.04 -25.44 -23.94
N ILE A 23 0.45 -25.10 -22.74
CA ILE A 23 -0.34 -24.43 -21.70
C ILE A 23 -0.92 -23.10 -22.22
N HIS A 24 -0.11 -22.32 -22.94
CA HIS A 24 -0.56 -21.08 -23.57
C HIS A 24 -1.66 -21.33 -24.61
N ASP A 25 -1.47 -22.30 -25.51
CA ASP A 25 -2.43 -22.57 -26.57
C ASP A 25 -3.78 -23.06 -26.00
N GLU A 26 -3.76 -23.88 -24.94
CA GLU A 26 -4.96 -24.31 -24.21
C GLU A 26 -5.66 -23.13 -23.53
N LEU A 27 -4.92 -22.30 -22.79
CA LEU A 27 -5.49 -21.14 -22.10
C LEU A 27 -6.03 -20.11 -23.11
N ASN A 28 -5.32 -19.88 -24.21
CA ASN A 28 -5.76 -18.96 -25.25
C ASN A 28 -6.98 -19.48 -26.02
N TYR A 29 -7.08 -20.80 -26.23
CA TYR A 29 -8.25 -21.43 -26.84
C TYR A 29 -9.52 -21.23 -26.00
N VAL A 30 -9.40 -21.32 -24.67
CA VAL A 30 -10.56 -21.20 -23.75
C VAL A 30 -10.88 -19.74 -23.39
N TYR A 31 -9.85 -18.92 -23.15
CA TYR A 31 -10.01 -17.58 -22.54
C TYR A 31 -9.67 -16.41 -23.47
N GLY A 32 -9.07 -16.66 -24.65
CA GLY A 32 -8.75 -15.62 -25.63
C GLY A 32 -7.97 -14.46 -25.01
N ASP A 33 -8.52 -13.24 -25.13
CA ASP A 33 -7.90 -12.00 -24.64
C ASP A 33 -7.71 -11.96 -23.11
N GLU A 34 -8.46 -12.77 -22.34
CA GLU A 34 -8.26 -12.88 -20.89
C GLU A 34 -7.09 -13.81 -20.52
N ALA A 35 -6.55 -14.57 -21.48
CA ALA A 35 -5.49 -15.52 -21.22
C ALA A 35 -4.15 -14.80 -20.90
N PRO A 36 -3.36 -15.33 -19.96
CA PRO A 36 -2.02 -14.80 -19.72
C PRO A 36 -1.13 -15.03 -20.95
N GLY A 37 -0.38 -14.00 -21.33
CA GLY A 37 0.58 -14.11 -22.42
C GLY A 37 1.66 -15.16 -22.17
N LEU A 38 2.24 -15.68 -23.24
CA LEU A 38 3.25 -16.76 -23.21
C LEU A 38 4.42 -16.46 -22.27
N SER A 39 4.95 -15.24 -22.27
CA SER A 39 6.07 -14.84 -21.41
C SER A 39 5.75 -14.95 -19.91
N THR A 40 4.51 -14.64 -19.53
CA THR A 40 4.02 -14.80 -18.15
C THR A 40 3.96 -16.28 -17.78
N ILE A 41 3.45 -17.13 -18.68
CA ILE A 41 3.36 -18.58 -18.47
C ILE A 41 4.76 -19.19 -18.33
N GLU A 42 5.71 -18.81 -19.19
CA GLU A 42 7.10 -19.28 -19.12
C GLU A 42 7.76 -18.89 -17.79
N ARG A 43 7.57 -17.63 -17.36
CA ARG A 43 8.11 -17.14 -16.09
C ARG A 43 7.58 -17.97 -14.91
N TRP A 44 6.26 -18.19 -14.85
CA TRP A 44 5.65 -18.98 -13.78
C TRP A 44 6.05 -20.45 -13.85
N SER A 45 6.08 -21.04 -15.04
CA SER A 45 6.54 -22.43 -15.24
C SER A 45 7.98 -22.61 -14.75
N LYS A 46 8.87 -21.64 -15.02
CA LYS A 46 10.24 -21.65 -14.50
C LYS A 46 10.27 -21.60 -12.97
N LEU A 47 9.55 -20.65 -12.37
CA LEU A 47 9.48 -20.51 -10.90
C LEU A 47 8.94 -21.77 -10.21
N PHE A 48 7.94 -22.43 -10.80
CA PHE A 48 7.40 -23.68 -10.27
C PHE A 48 8.38 -24.85 -10.40
N ARG A 49 9.15 -24.94 -11.50
CA ARG A 49 10.24 -25.94 -11.62
C ARG A 49 11.37 -25.69 -10.62
N GLU A 50 11.62 -24.43 -10.26
CA GLU A 50 12.59 -24.03 -9.24
C GLU A 50 12.09 -24.24 -7.80
N GLY A 51 10.89 -24.82 -7.62
CA GLY A 51 10.37 -25.22 -6.31
C GLY A 51 9.51 -24.18 -5.60
N ARG A 52 9.05 -23.12 -6.29
CA ARG A 52 8.08 -22.18 -5.70
C ARG A 52 6.72 -22.87 -5.51
N GLU A 53 6.16 -22.83 -4.31
CA GLU A 53 4.83 -23.41 -4.04
C GLU A 53 3.70 -22.37 -4.02
N GLU A 54 4.02 -21.11 -3.69
CA GLU A 54 3.08 -20.00 -3.58
C GLU A 54 2.51 -19.60 -4.94
N ILE A 55 1.18 -19.58 -5.03
CA ILE A 55 0.40 -19.15 -6.20
C ILE A 55 0.15 -17.63 -6.14
N GLU A 56 -0.05 -17.13 -4.93
CA GLU A 56 -0.26 -15.72 -4.64
C GLU A 56 1.02 -14.91 -4.90
N ASP A 57 0.83 -13.64 -5.23
CA ASP A 57 1.95 -12.72 -5.18
C ASP A 57 2.35 -12.53 -3.72
N LYS A 58 3.66 -12.58 -3.47
CA LYS A 58 4.20 -12.13 -2.18
C LYS A 58 3.68 -10.72 -1.95
N GLU A 59 3.30 -10.42 -0.71
CA GLU A 59 2.99 -9.05 -0.31
C GLU A 59 4.11 -8.15 -0.84
N GLN A 60 3.79 -7.39 -1.89
CA GLN A 60 4.74 -6.44 -2.40
C GLN A 60 4.82 -5.38 -1.31
N PRO A 61 6.01 -5.14 -0.71
CA PRO A 61 6.17 -3.91 0.02
C PRO A 61 5.81 -2.82 -0.98
N GLY A 62 4.75 -2.08 -0.70
CA GLY A 62 4.41 -0.89 -1.47
C GLY A 62 5.62 0.03 -1.52
N ARG A 63 5.57 1.09 -2.33
CA ARG A 63 6.65 2.07 -2.37
C ARG A 63 6.99 2.50 -0.92
N PRO A 64 8.21 2.25 -0.41
CA PRO A 64 8.60 2.75 0.89
C PRO A 64 8.57 4.27 0.80
N ILE A 65 7.64 4.91 1.49
CA ILE A 65 7.63 6.36 1.57
C ILE A 65 8.61 6.70 2.69
N THR A 66 9.86 6.93 2.30
CA THR A 66 11.02 7.21 3.15
C THR A 66 10.75 8.29 4.21
N GLU A 67 9.78 9.16 3.95
CA GLU A 67 9.40 10.27 4.80
C GLU A 67 8.57 9.89 6.06
N THR A 68 8.09 8.65 6.17
CA THR A 68 7.32 8.18 7.35
C THR A 68 8.17 7.33 8.29
N THR A 69 9.35 7.85 8.63
CA THR A 69 10.22 7.22 9.65
C THR A 69 9.65 7.48 11.05
N THR A 70 9.87 6.57 12.01
CA THR A 70 9.41 6.72 13.41
C THR A 70 9.77 8.07 14.03
N GLY A 71 10.98 8.60 13.74
CA GLY A 71 11.41 9.91 14.22
C GLY A 71 10.56 11.08 13.71
N ASN A 72 10.12 11.04 12.44
CA ASN A 72 9.23 12.06 11.89
C ASN A 72 7.83 12.00 12.51
N ILE A 73 7.35 10.79 12.83
CA ILE A 73 6.07 10.58 13.51
C ILE A 73 6.13 11.19 14.93
N GLU A 74 7.20 10.91 15.68
CA GLU A 74 7.40 11.47 17.02
C GLU A 74 7.57 12.98 16.98
N GLN A 75 8.32 13.52 16.02
CA GLN A 75 8.49 14.97 15.87
C GLN A 75 7.15 15.68 15.61
N ILE A 76 6.32 15.15 14.71
CA ILE A 76 4.97 15.71 14.45
C ILE A 76 4.10 15.61 15.69
N ARG A 77 4.16 14.49 16.42
CA ARG A 77 3.41 14.32 17.66
C ARG A 77 3.76 15.37 18.70
N LEU A 78 5.06 15.61 18.92
CA LEU A 78 5.52 16.63 19.87
C LEU A 78 5.05 18.04 19.49
N LEU A 79 5.03 18.37 18.19
CA LEU A 79 4.53 19.67 17.73
C LEU A 79 3.04 19.87 17.98
N ILE A 80 2.24 18.80 17.83
CA ILE A 80 0.79 18.84 18.09
C ILE A 80 0.50 18.87 19.60
N ASP A 81 1.29 18.14 20.39
CA ASP A 81 1.16 18.13 21.85
C ASP A 81 1.55 19.49 22.47
N ASP A 82 2.48 20.23 21.85
CA ASP A 82 2.88 21.60 22.23
C ASP A 82 1.84 22.66 21.83
N ASP A 83 1.34 22.60 20.59
CA ASP A 83 0.28 23.48 20.08
C ASP A 83 -0.80 22.68 19.32
N PRO A 84 -1.94 22.37 19.97
CA PRO A 84 -3.05 21.67 19.34
C PRO A 84 -3.70 22.41 18.16
N TYR A 85 -3.43 23.71 17.98
CA TYR A 85 -3.98 24.53 16.91
C TYR A 85 -3.02 24.72 15.73
N ILE A 86 -1.83 24.09 15.77
CA ILE A 86 -0.84 24.19 14.71
C ILE A 86 -1.41 23.78 13.35
N THR A 87 -1.10 24.56 12.31
CA THR A 87 -1.51 24.25 10.93
C THR A 87 -0.59 23.21 10.31
N ILE A 88 -1.09 22.50 9.30
CA ILE A 88 -0.26 21.56 8.53
C ILE A 88 0.94 22.30 7.93
N GLU A 89 0.73 23.52 7.41
CA GLU A 89 1.80 24.38 6.88
C GLU A 89 2.87 24.68 7.94
N GLY A 90 2.47 25.02 9.17
CA GLY A 90 3.41 25.25 10.27
C GLY A 90 4.20 23.99 10.65
N ILE A 91 3.59 22.81 10.58
CA ILE A 91 4.30 21.53 10.76
C ILE A 91 5.29 21.30 9.61
N GLN A 92 4.89 21.59 8.36
CA GLN A 92 5.78 21.43 7.20
C GLN A 92 7.03 22.31 7.33
N GLU A 93 6.89 23.56 7.74
CA GLU A 93 8.03 24.47 7.95
C GLU A 93 9.00 23.95 9.00
N ARG A 94 8.49 23.32 10.08
CA ARG A 94 9.32 22.79 11.18
C ARG A 94 9.94 21.42 10.89
N THR A 95 9.30 20.60 10.06
CA THR A 95 9.72 19.22 9.76
C THR A 95 10.36 19.07 8.38
N ASN A 96 10.22 20.07 7.51
CA ASN A 96 10.59 20.05 6.10
C ASN A 96 9.98 18.86 5.32
N LEU A 97 8.78 18.43 5.72
CA LEU A 97 8.04 17.35 5.09
C LEU A 97 7.00 17.88 4.11
N SER A 98 6.63 17.05 3.13
CA SER A 98 5.55 17.37 2.22
C SER A 98 4.19 17.41 2.92
N TYR A 99 3.27 18.25 2.45
CA TYR A 99 1.92 18.36 2.98
C TYR A 99 1.22 16.99 3.08
N GLY A 100 1.31 16.19 2.00
CA GLY A 100 0.70 14.86 1.95
C GLY A 100 1.30 13.88 2.96
N THR A 101 2.60 13.96 3.24
CA THR A 101 3.23 13.16 4.29
C THR A 101 2.75 13.57 5.68
N VAL A 102 2.70 14.87 5.97
CA VAL A 102 2.21 15.37 7.27
C VAL A 102 0.75 14.96 7.49
N GLN A 103 -0.11 15.17 6.49
CA GLN A 103 -1.52 14.78 6.55
C GLN A 103 -1.69 13.28 6.82
N ARG A 104 -0.88 12.44 6.14
CA ARG A 104 -0.90 10.99 6.33
C ARG A 104 -0.40 10.57 7.70
N ILE A 105 0.63 11.22 8.25
CA ILE A 105 1.11 10.93 9.60
C ILE A 105 0.04 11.26 10.64
N ILE A 106 -0.61 12.42 10.53
CA ILE A 106 -1.68 12.82 11.45
C ILE A 106 -2.86 11.83 11.39
N GLY A 107 -3.29 11.46 10.18
CA GLY A 107 -4.45 10.58 9.97
C GLY A 107 -4.16 9.11 10.24
N ASP A 108 -3.20 8.52 9.54
CA ASP A 108 -2.99 7.07 9.50
C ASP A 108 -2.13 6.56 10.66
N HIS A 109 -1.14 7.35 11.09
CA HIS A 109 -0.17 6.92 12.10
C HIS A 109 -0.53 7.40 13.51
N LEU A 110 -0.96 8.67 13.65
CA LEU A 110 -1.38 9.22 14.95
C LEU A 110 -2.88 9.04 15.22
N ASN A 111 -3.68 8.65 14.22
CA ASN A 111 -5.14 8.50 14.32
C ASN A 111 -5.85 9.75 14.84
N LEU A 112 -5.32 10.94 14.52
CA LEU A 112 -5.88 12.21 14.92
C LEU A 112 -6.79 12.78 13.83
N ARG A 113 -7.79 13.56 14.26
CA ARG A 113 -8.70 14.28 13.37
C ARG A 113 -8.80 15.72 13.82
N LYS A 114 -8.89 16.64 12.85
CA LYS A 114 -9.16 18.05 13.13
C LYS A 114 -10.54 18.20 13.75
N ILE A 115 -10.59 18.81 14.92
CA ILE A 115 -11.83 19.24 15.58
C ILE A 115 -11.82 20.77 15.60
N THR A 116 -12.90 21.39 15.15
CA THR A 116 -13.04 22.85 15.19
C THR A 116 -13.47 23.29 16.58
N ALA A 117 -12.84 24.35 17.10
CA ALA A 117 -13.27 24.97 18.35
C ALA A 117 -14.75 25.42 18.25
N ARG A 118 -15.48 25.25 19.36
CA ARG A 118 -16.87 25.71 19.47
C ARG A 118 -16.88 27.15 19.96
N TYR A 119 -17.65 28.02 19.30
CA TYR A 119 -17.83 29.39 19.72
C TYR A 119 -18.53 29.45 21.10
N ILE A 120 -17.98 30.25 22.01
CA ILE A 120 -18.55 30.53 23.34
C ILE A 120 -18.83 32.05 23.39
N PRO A 121 -20.10 32.50 23.53
CA PRO A 121 -20.46 33.93 23.43
C PRO A 121 -20.01 34.84 24.57
N THR A 122 -19.26 34.33 25.54
CA THR A 122 -18.94 35.05 26.77
C THR A 122 -17.48 34.82 27.12
N ASP A 123 -16.73 35.91 27.25
CA ASP A 123 -15.40 35.87 27.86
C ASP A 123 -15.59 35.65 29.37
N LEU A 124 -15.02 34.56 29.89
CA LEU A 124 -14.93 34.32 31.33
C LEU A 124 -13.82 35.22 31.86
N THR A 125 -14.10 36.50 32.04
CA THR A 125 -13.29 37.32 32.94
C THR A 125 -13.67 36.96 34.37
N ASP A 126 -12.67 36.60 35.18
CA ASP A 126 -12.84 36.51 36.63
C ASP A 126 -13.19 37.93 37.13
N LEU A 127 -14.48 38.18 37.35
CA LEU A 127 -14.93 39.36 38.09
C LEU A 127 -14.42 39.20 39.53
N GLN A 128 -13.25 39.77 39.82
CA GLN A 128 -12.76 40.02 41.18
C GLN A 128 -13.35 41.31 41.75
#